data_AF-A0A543J179-F1
#
_entry.id   AF-A0A543J179-F1
#
_cell.length_a   1.000
_cell.length_b   1.000
_cell.length_c   1.000
_cell.angle_alpha   90.00
_cell.angle_beta   90.00
_cell.angle_gamma   90.00
#
_symmetry.space_group_name_H-M   'P 1'
#
loop_
_entity.id
_entity.type
_entity.pdbx_description
1 polymer ?
#
loop_
_entity_poly.entity_id
_entity_poly.type
_entity_poly.pdbx_seq_one_letter_code
_entity_poly.pdbx_strand_id
1 'polypeptide(L)'
;MLAGVPGRRGRGPGRSRWRLPAGVYNPVVAGGWRWLDYELAAETPAFDDSAGGDWFDRSGRPPPLHLARPYGRRGGLARPDPRAQDDLVQAVGDQGRFPDPRGTWIRLINAEGPSENPFRATNAVDCALSVISTWHGEPVVAAPRMPEYDAVGRPSLLGEVGGVARAEQWLGHRFEFVGLGRRAFVPVAQRLQSGGHGSSAVLITRWPSGGSHAWNAVNAAGEILWIDAQRGHMSVEPPYAVVTGVFCVIVDRQGRRL
;
A
#
# COMPACT_ATOMS: atom_id res chain seq x y z
N MET A 1 61.84 -16.21 40.79
CA MET A 1 62.08 -14.76 41.01
C MET A 1 61.17 -14.02 40.02
N LEU A 2 60.01 -13.47 40.41
CA LEU A 2 59.83 -12.12 41.03
C LEU A 2 60.63 -11.06 40.27
N ALA A 3 60.13 -9.91 39.79
CA ALA A 3 58.85 -9.20 39.80
C ALA A 3 58.98 -8.09 38.71
N GLY A 4 57.92 -7.60 38.05
CA GLY A 4 57.22 -6.39 38.48
C GLY A 4 56.83 -5.48 37.27
N VAL A 5 55.57 -5.06 37.26
CA VAL A 5 54.78 -4.25 36.29
C VAL A 5 54.78 -2.77 36.79
N PRO A 6 54.57 -1.65 36.02
CA PRO A 6 53.21 -1.25 35.58
C PRO A 6 52.95 -0.24 34.42
N GLY A 7 51.74 -0.37 33.86
CA GLY A 7 50.84 0.74 33.40
C GLY A 7 50.88 1.09 31.90
N ARG A 8 49.81 1.42 31.18
CA ARG A 8 48.38 1.74 31.43
C ARG A 8 47.65 1.65 30.07
N ARG A 9 46.52 0.93 29.93
CA ARG A 9 45.09 1.39 29.91
C ARG A 9 44.46 1.46 28.51
N GLY A 10 43.38 0.69 28.33
CA GLY A 10 42.46 0.78 27.18
C GLY A 10 41.28 -0.20 27.25
N ARG A 11 40.42 -0.03 28.26
CA ARG A 11 39.04 -0.52 28.49
C ARG A 11 38.42 -1.54 27.48
N GLY A 12 38.00 -2.72 27.99
CA GLY A 12 36.74 -3.37 27.60
C GLY A 12 35.55 -2.77 28.39
N PRO A 13 34.35 -3.40 28.50
CA PRO A 13 33.90 -4.70 27.99
C PRO A 13 32.49 -4.66 27.33
N GLY A 14 31.99 -5.79 26.81
CA GLY A 14 30.53 -5.93 26.61
C GLY A 14 30.07 -7.02 25.64
N ARG A 15 29.84 -8.23 26.17
CA ARG A 15 29.20 -9.34 25.46
C ARG A 15 27.79 -8.94 24.96
N SER A 16 27.52 -9.01 23.66
CA SER A 16 26.16 -9.00 23.14
C SER A 16 25.63 -10.44 23.04
N ARG A 17 24.96 -10.90 24.10
CA ARG A 17 24.11 -12.10 24.06
C ARG A 17 22.70 -11.62 23.77
N TRP A 18 22.35 -11.46 22.49
CA TRP A 18 20.95 -11.23 22.11
C TRP A 18 20.23 -12.57 22.02
N ARG A 19 19.36 -12.83 22.98
CA ARG A 19 18.25 -13.78 22.83
C ARG A 19 17.05 -13.00 22.31
N LEU A 20 16.44 -13.46 21.23
CA LEU A 20 15.11 -13.00 20.82
C LEU A 20 14.09 -13.50 21.87
N PRO A 21 13.22 -12.63 22.41
CA PRO A 21 12.03 -13.07 23.12
C PRO A 21 11.09 -13.82 22.17
N ALA A 22 10.48 -14.90 22.65
CA ALA A 22 9.54 -15.72 21.90
C ALA A 22 8.27 -14.91 21.58
N GLY A 23 7.91 -14.88 20.29
CA GLY A 23 6.78 -14.15 19.72
C GLY A 23 7.01 -13.83 18.24
N VAL A 24 7.51 -14.82 17.51
CA VAL A 24 8.06 -14.68 16.15
C VAL A 24 6.92 -14.60 15.13
N TYR A 25 6.74 -13.45 14.48
CA TYR A 25 6.20 -13.43 13.12
C TYR A 25 7.36 -13.62 12.16
N ASN A 26 7.42 -14.81 11.56
CA ASN A 26 8.39 -15.20 10.54
C ASN A 26 7.68 -15.16 9.18
N PRO A 27 7.84 -14.10 8.37
CA PRO A 27 7.49 -14.21 6.97
C PRO A 27 8.63 -14.99 6.32
N VAL A 28 8.53 -16.32 6.32
CA VAL A 28 9.31 -17.12 5.39
C VAL A 28 8.83 -16.71 4.00
N VAL A 29 9.61 -15.81 3.42
CA VAL A 29 9.65 -15.44 2.03
C VAL A 29 9.60 -16.72 1.21
N ALA A 30 8.49 -16.93 0.50
CA ALA A 30 8.46 -17.93 -0.55
C ALA A 30 9.58 -17.59 -1.55
N GLY A 31 10.58 -18.46 -1.69
CA GLY A 31 11.58 -18.37 -2.77
C GLY A 31 13.05 -18.22 -2.37
N GLY A 32 13.43 -18.17 -1.09
CA GLY A 32 14.85 -18.30 -0.70
C GLY A 32 15.74 -17.06 -0.86
N TRP A 33 15.17 -15.85 -0.95
CA TRP A 33 15.93 -14.60 -1.00
C TRP A 33 16.06 -13.95 0.39
N ARG A 34 17.26 -13.47 0.75
CA ARG A 34 17.55 -12.82 2.04
C ARG A 34 17.26 -11.32 1.96
N TRP A 35 16.77 -10.74 3.06
CA TRP A 35 16.38 -9.33 3.23
C TRP A 35 17.41 -8.26 2.75
N LEU A 36 18.70 -8.57 2.74
CA LEU A 36 19.78 -7.60 2.50
C LEU A 36 19.85 -7.09 1.04
N ASP A 37 19.36 -7.87 0.07
CA ASP A 37 19.45 -7.51 -1.35
C ASP A 37 18.38 -6.46 -1.76
N TYR A 38 17.29 -6.32 -1.00
CA TYR A 38 16.25 -5.33 -1.25
C TYR A 38 16.61 -3.93 -0.75
N GLU A 39 17.38 -3.82 0.32
CA GLU A 39 17.90 -2.53 0.82
C GLU A 39 18.93 -1.93 -0.14
N LEU A 40 19.68 -2.77 -0.87
CA LEU A 40 20.63 -2.33 -1.91
C LEU A 40 19.95 -1.99 -3.24
N ALA A 41 18.81 -2.60 -3.57
CA ALA A 41 18.00 -2.22 -4.74
C ALA A 41 17.21 -0.91 -4.54
N ALA A 42 17.01 -0.50 -3.27
CA ALA A 42 16.43 0.79 -2.90
C ALA A 42 17.41 1.97 -3.06
N GLU A 43 18.66 1.73 -3.48
CA GLU A 43 19.52 2.77 -4.05
C GLU A 43 18.98 3.14 -5.44
N THR A 44 17.85 3.86 -5.45
CA THR A 44 17.13 4.26 -6.65
C THR A 44 17.99 5.29 -7.43
N PRO A 45 18.30 5.07 -8.72
CA PRO A 45 18.80 6.15 -9.54
C PRO A 45 17.71 7.22 -9.61
N ALA A 46 18.05 8.46 -9.24
CA ALA A 46 17.16 9.60 -9.38
C ALA A 46 16.74 9.72 -10.84
N PHE A 47 15.51 9.29 -11.16
CA PHE A 47 14.96 9.47 -12.49
C PHE A 47 14.51 10.91 -12.64
N ASP A 48 14.87 11.49 -13.77
CA ASP A 48 14.52 12.85 -14.14
C ASP A 48 13.00 13.00 -14.28
N ASP A 49 12.37 13.60 -13.27
CA ASP A 49 10.92 13.87 -13.20
C ASP A 49 10.51 15.08 -14.07
N SER A 50 11.42 15.63 -14.88
CA SER A 50 11.22 16.90 -15.59
C SER A 50 10.37 16.83 -16.88
N ALA A 51 9.94 15.66 -17.31
CA ALA A 51 9.31 15.52 -18.64
C ALA A 51 7.77 15.65 -18.68
N GLY A 52 7.07 15.80 -17.55
CA GLY A 52 5.63 16.07 -17.57
C GLY A 52 5.00 16.20 -16.18
N GLY A 53 4.09 17.16 -16.00
CA GLY A 53 3.44 17.38 -14.71
C GLY A 53 2.63 16.18 -14.21
N ASP A 54 2.42 16.10 -12.91
CA ASP A 54 1.65 15.03 -12.27
C ASP A 54 0.16 15.38 -12.13
N TRP A 55 -0.69 14.35 -12.06
CA TRP A 55 -2.13 14.47 -11.82
C TRP A 55 -2.48 15.39 -10.64
N PHE A 56 -1.74 15.29 -9.52
CA PHE A 56 -1.96 16.02 -8.28
C PHE A 56 -1.40 17.44 -8.29
N ASP A 57 -0.73 17.86 -9.37
CA ASP A 57 -0.31 19.26 -9.58
C ASP A 57 -1.31 20.07 -10.43
N ARG A 58 -2.31 19.40 -11.01
CA ARG A 58 -3.27 20.01 -11.94
C ARG A 58 -4.43 20.67 -11.20
N SER A 59 -5.02 21.72 -11.78
CA SER A 59 -6.20 22.39 -11.23
C SER A 59 -7.43 21.50 -11.06
N GLY A 60 -7.56 20.45 -11.89
CA GLY A 60 -8.64 19.45 -11.82
C GLY A 60 -8.30 18.20 -11.01
N ARG A 61 -7.27 18.26 -10.15
CA ARG A 61 -6.87 17.15 -9.28
C ARG A 61 -7.97 16.69 -8.33
N PRO A 62 -7.91 15.44 -7.82
CA PRO A 62 -8.75 15.02 -6.70
C PRO A 62 -8.50 15.90 -5.47
N PRO A 63 -9.53 16.17 -4.64
CA PRO A 63 -9.29 16.77 -3.33
C PRO A 63 -8.43 15.84 -2.48
N PRO A 64 -7.67 16.36 -1.49
CA PRO A 64 -6.97 15.54 -0.51
C PRO A 64 -7.87 14.43 0.03
N LEU A 65 -7.39 13.17 0.03
CA LEU A 65 -8.25 11.99 0.24
C LEU A 65 -9.05 12.06 1.55
N HIS A 66 -8.46 12.60 2.62
CA HIS A 66 -9.13 12.74 3.91
C HIS A 66 -10.39 13.63 3.85
N LEU A 67 -10.51 14.56 2.90
CA LEU A 67 -11.70 15.38 2.71
C LEU A 67 -12.81 14.65 1.94
N ALA A 68 -12.47 13.61 1.18
CA ALA A 68 -13.42 12.81 0.40
C ALA A 68 -14.02 11.64 1.21
N ARG A 69 -13.51 11.37 2.42
CA ARG A 69 -13.94 10.22 3.22
C ARG A 69 -15.26 10.49 3.96
N PRO A 70 -16.22 9.54 3.96
CA PRO A 70 -17.48 9.67 4.68
C PRO A 70 -17.31 9.38 6.17
N TYR A 71 -16.63 10.28 6.89
CA TYR A 71 -16.32 10.08 8.31
C TYR A 71 -17.56 10.12 9.21
N GLY A 72 -17.58 9.26 10.24
CA GLY A 72 -18.56 9.33 11.34
C GLY A 72 -19.99 8.91 10.97
N ARG A 73 -20.19 8.31 9.80
CA ARG A 73 -21.51 7.89 9.30
C ARG A 73 -21.62 6.37 9.29
N ARG A 74 -22.82 5.84 9.52
CA ARG A 74 -23.11 4.42 9.30
C ARG A 74 -22.78 4.05 7.84
N GLY A 75 -22.11 2.93 7.63
CA GLY A 75 -21.57 2.50 6.36
C GLY A 75 -20.31 3.26 5.92
N GLY A 76 -19.82 4.22 6.71
CA GLY A 76 -18.67 5.08 6.40
C GLY A 76 -17.38 4.71 7.13
N LEU A 77 -16.47 5.65 7.24
CA LEU A 77 -15.11 5.42 7.77
C LEU A 77 -14.92 6.11 9.13
N ALA A 78 -14.07 5.56 10.00
CA ALA A 78 -13.61 6.25 11.20
C ALA A 78 -12.32 7.02 10.91
N ARG A 79 -11.98 8.01 11.73
CA ARG A 79 -10.72 8.73 11.56
C ARG A 79 -9.54 7.80 11.91
N PRO A 80 -8.48 7.75 11.08
CA PRO A 80 -7.28 6.99 11.41
C PRO A 80 -6.55 7.63 12.61
N ASP A 81 -5.72 6.83 13.29
CA ASP A 81 -4.82 7.32 14.33
C ASP A 81 -3.81 8.33 13.72
N PRO A 82 -3.68 9.55 14.26
CA PRO A 82 -2.65 10.50 13.83
C PRO A 82 -1.23 9.95 13.91
N ARG A 83 -0.91 9.06 14.86
CA ARG A 83 0.43 8.47 14.96
C ARG A 83 0.75 7.59 13.76
N ALA A 84 -0.22 6.80 13.31
CA ALA A 84 -0.04 5.99 12.10
C ALA A 84 0.20 6.89 10.87
N GLN A 85 -0.44 8.06 10.82
CA GLN A 85 -0.21 9.04 9.76
C GLN A 85 1.23 9.57 9.79
N ASP A 86 1.75 9.89 10.98
CA ASP A 86 3.15 10.31 11.15
C ASP A 86 4.12 9.20 10.75
N ASP A 87 3.87 7.95 11.15
CA ASP A 87 4.68 6.78 10.81
C ASP A 87 4.75 6.57 9.28
N LEU A 88 3.61 6.70 8.59
CA LEU A 88 3.55 6.60 7.13
C LEU A 88 4.35 7.72 6.46
N VAL A 89 4.19 8.98 6.91
CA VAL A 89 4.92 10.12 6.36
C VAL A 89 6.42 9.93 6.55
N GLN A 90 6.86 9.47 7.72
CA GLN A 90 8.27 9.18 7.99
C GLN A 90 8.81 8.05 7.10
N ALA A 91 8.01 7.00 6.86
CA ALA A 91 8.43 5.88 6.03
C ALA A 91 8.51 6.21 4.53
N VAL A 92 7.68 7.15 4.04
CA VAL A 92 7.82 7.69 2.69
C VAL A 92 9.06 8.59 2.61
N GLY A 93 9.28 9.42 3.64
CA GLY A 93 10.42 10.32 3.70
C GLY A 93 10.36 11.40 2.63
N ASP A 94 11.50 11.69 2.00
CA ASP A 94 11.69 12.73 0.98
C ASP A 94 11.59 12.18 -0.46
N GLN A 95 11.14 10.93 -0.64
CA GLN A 95 11.00 10.29 -1.95
C GLN A 95 10.05 11.02 -2.92
N GLY A 96 9.21 11.93 -2.42
CA GLY A 96 8.33 12.74 -3.25
C GLY A 96 7.24 11.92 -3.93
N ARG A 97 7.06 12.13 -5.24
CA ARG A 97 6.11 11.35 -6.06
C ARG A 97 6.72 10.01 -6.44
N PHE A 98 5.85 9.02 -6.55
CA PHE A 98 6.18 7.66 -6.98
C PHE A 98 7.21 6.93 -6.09
N PRO A 99 7.08 6.99 -4.73
CA PRO A 99 8.01 6.32 -3.82
C PRO A 99 8.06 4.81 -4.08
N ASP A 100 9.25 4.19 -4.00
CA ASP A 100 9.42 2.78 -4.38
C ASP A 100 8.46 1.89 -3.55
N PRO A 101 7.52 1.15 -4.17
CA PRO A 101 6.59 0.26 -3.47
C PRO A 101 7.28 -0.90 -2.74
N ARG A 102 8.58 -1.15 -2.96
CA ARG A 102 9.37 -2.10 -2.16
C ARG A 102 9.72 -1.57 -0.78
N GLY A 103 9.57 -0.27 -0.56
CA GLY A 103 9.76 0.37 0.73
C GLY A 103 8.72 -0.05 1.77
N THR A 104 8.95 0.33 3.02
CA THR A 104 8.11 -0.04 4.17
C THR A 104 6.73 0.62 4.16
N TRP A 105 6.55 1.73 3.44
CA TRP A 105 5.32 2.53 3.43
C TRP A 105 4.08 1.72 3.04
N ILE A 106 4.19 0.72 2.15
CA ILE A 106 3.07 -0.16 1.77
C ILE A 106 2.46 -0.87 2.99
N ARG A 107 3.29 -1.28 3.96
CA ARG A 107 2.84 -1.95 5.18
C ARG A 107 2.13 -1.01 6.13
N LEU A 108 2.42 0.29 6.04
CA LEU A 108 1.89 1.32 6.93
C LEU A 108 0.61 1.98 6.39
N ILE A 109 0.26 1.76 5.11
CA ILE A 109 -0.99 2.27 4.54
C ILE A 109 -2.19 1.84 5.38
N ASN A 110 -2.27 0.58 5.82
CA ASN A 110 -3.35 0.09 6.68
C ASN A 110 -3.02 0.14 8.17
N ALA A 111 -2.03 0.94 8.58
CA ALA A 111 -1.60 1.13 9.97
C ALA A 111 -1.40 -0.21 10.72
N GLU A 112 -2.04 -0.38 11.88
CA GLU A 112 -1.94 -1.60 12.71
C GLU A 112 -2.59 -2.85 12.05
N GLY A 113 -3.35 -2.67 10.97
CA GLY A 113 -3.93 -3.76 10.20
C GLY A 113 -5.10 -4.48 10.88
N PRO A 114 -5.65 -5.52 10.22
CA PRO A 114 -6.88 -6.18 10.64
C PRO A 114 -6.74 -7.09 11.87
N SER A 115 -5.52 -7.48 12.27
CA SER A 115 -5.30 -8.30 13.47
C SER A 115 -5.53 -7.50 14.76
N GLU A 116 -5.10 -6.24 14.76
CA GLU A 116 -5.26 -5.34 15.91
C GLU A 116 -6.60 -4.59 15.87
N ASN A 117 -7.09 -4.29 14.67
CA ASN A 117 -8.34 -3.56 14.48
C ASN A 117 -9.21 -4.24 13.40
N PRO A 118 -10.29 -4.96 13.79
CA PRO A 118 -11.09 -5.73 12.84
C PRO A 118 -11.77 -4.84 11.76
N PHE A 119 -11.96 -3.55 12.02
CA PHE A 119 -12.54 -2.60 11.06
C PHE A 119 -11.57 -2.22 9.93
N ARG A 120 -10.33 -2.72 9.97
CA ARG A 120 -9.34 -2.64 8.87
C ARG A 120 -9.35 -3.87 7.97
N ALA A 121 -10.19 -4.87 8.24
CA ALA A 121 -10.36 -6.04 7.38
C ALA A 121 -11.25 -5.75 6.16
N THR A 122 -12.04 -4.67 6.20
CA THR A 122 -13.10 -4.39 5.22
C THR A 122 -13.02 -2.98 4.63
N ASN A 123 -11.90 -2.28 4.83
CA ASN A 123 -11.61 -0.94 4.29
C ASN A 123 -10.81 -0.95 2.98
N ALA A 124 -10.80 -2.06 2.23
CA ALA A 124 -9.93 -2.27 1.06
C ALA A 124 -9.98 -1.13 0.02
N VAL A 125 -11.17 -0.55 -0.21
CA VAL A 125 -11.32 0.60 -1.11
C VAL A 125 -10.49 1.79 -0.63
N ASP A 126 -10.54 2.11 0.68
CA ASP A 126 -9.79 3.23 1.21
C ASP A 126 -8.28 2.96 1.24
N CYS A 127 -7.86 1.71 1.49
CA CYS A 127 -6.47 1.29 1.29
C CYS A 127 -6.00 1.56 -0.14
N ALA A 128 -6.81 1.19 -1.13
CA ALA A 128 -6.44 1.36 -2.53
C ALA A 128 -6.33 2.84 -2.94
N LEU A 129 -7.22 3.69 -2.43
CA LEU A 129 -7.15 5.15 -2.67
C LEU A 129 -5.97 5.79 -1.91
N SER A 130 -5.66 5.32 -0.70
CA SER A 130 -4.49 5.75 0.07
C SER A 130 -3.18 5.44 -0.63
N VAL A 131 -3.08 4.28 -1.31
CA VAL A 131 -1.93 3.98 -2.17
C VAL A 131 -1.82 4.99 -3.29
N ILE A 132 -2.91 5.32 -3.99
CA ILE A 132 -2.88 6.32 -5.08
C ILE A 132 -2.46 7.70 -4.55
N SER A 133 -3.05 8.17 -3.46
CA SER A 133 -2.67 9.44 -2.84
C SER A 133 -1.19 9.48 -2.47
N THR A 134 -0.69 8.40 -1.83
CA THR A 134 0.72 8.30 -1.43
C THR A 134 1.66 8.18 -2.63
N TRP A 135 1.26 7.42 -3.65
CA TRP A 135 1.97 7.27 -4.93
C TRP A 135 2.11 8.61 -5.64
N HIS A 136 1.10 9.47 -5.56
CA HIS A 136 1.15 10.85 -6.07
C HIS A 136 1.54 11.86 -4.98
N GLY A 137 2.44 11.50 -4.07
CA GLY A 137 3.14 12.45 -3.20
C GLY A 137 2.31 13.05 -2.05
N GLU A 138 1.12 12.52 -1.77
CA GLU A 138 0.31 12.88 -0.61
C GLU A 138 0.10 11.67 0.32
N PRO A 139 1.10 11.32 1.15
CA PRO A 139 1.02 10.18 2.05
C PRO A 139 -0.18 10.26 2.98
N VAL A 140 -1.03 9.25 2.96
CA VAL A 140 -2.23 9.21 3.80
C VAL A 140 -2.61 7.80 4.23
N VAL A 141 -2.73 7.60 5.54
CA VAL A 141 -3.14 6.31 6.10
C VAL A 141 -4.59 6.02 5.75
N ALA A 142 -4.86 4.77 5.41
CA ALA A 142 -6.19 4.26 5.16
C ALA A 142 -7.03 4.33 6.44
N ALA A 143 -8.21 4.88 6.30
CA ALA A 143 -9.17 4.95 7.38
C ALA A 143 -9.77 3.55 7.64
N PRO A 144 -9.92 3.13 8.90
CA PRO A 144 -10.70 1.94 9.23
C PRO A 144 -12.18 2.21 8.93
N ARG A 145 -12.97 1.14 8.79
CA ARG A 145 -14.44 1.23 8.76
C ARG A 145 -14.96 1.86 10.05
N MET A 146 -16.12 2.53 9.97
CA MET A 146 -16.84 2.91 11.18
C MET A 146 -17.17 1.65 11.99
N PRO A 147 -16.90 1.65 13.31
CA PRO A 147 -17.27 0.53 14.17
C PRO A 147 -18.77 0.27 14.11
N GLU A 148 -19.12 -0.89 13.58
CA GLU A 148 -20.48 -1.39 13.50
C GLU A 148 -20.48 -2.85 13.91
N TYR A 149 -21.51 -3.24 14.65
CA TYR A 149 -21.63 -4.58 15.20
C TYR A 149 -22.97 -5.20 14.78
N ASP A 150 -22.97 -6.52 14.58
CA ASP A 150 -24.20 -7.27 14.36
C ASP A 150 -24.99 -7.46 15.66
N ALA A 151 -26.13 -8.14 15.58
CA ALA A 151 -27.04 -8.36 16.71
C ALA A 151 -26.41 -9.16 17.87
N VAL A 152 -25.31 -9.88 17.63
CA VAL A 152 -24.60 -10.67 18.64
C VAL A 152 -23.26 -10.04 19.03
N GLY A 153 -23.04 -8.77 18.65
CA GLY A 153 -21.87 -7.98 19.05
C GLY A 153 -20.60 -8.26 18.25
N ARG A 154 -20.68 -8.94 17.10
CA ARG A 154 -19.52 -9.18 16.24
C ARG A 154 -19.29 -8.00 15.30
N PRO A 155 -18.04 -7.60 15.02
CA PRO A 155 -17.73 -6.56 14.04
C PRO A 155 -18.34 -6.87 12.67
N SER A 156 -18.92 -5.84 12.04
CA SER A 156 -19.47 -5.91 10.70
C SER A 156 -18.38 -6.25 9.68
N LEU A 157 -18.66 -7.26 8.85
CA LEU A 157 -17.78 -7.66 7.74
C LEU A 157 -18.14 -6.97 6.42
N LEU A 158 -19.01 -5.96 6.46
CA LEU A 158 -19.40 -5.22 5.27
C LEU A 158 -18.35 -4.17 4.92
N GLY A 159 -18.06 -4.08 3.62
CA GLY A 159 -17.26 -3.01 3.06
C GLY A 159 -17.95 -1.64 3.15
N GLU A 160 -17.30 -0.64 2.56
CA GLU A 160 -17.86 0.71 2.51
C GLU A 160 -19.15 0.80 1.68
N VAL A 161 -20.19 1.36 2.30
CA VAL A 161 -21.44 1.66 1.61
C VAL A 161 -21.16 2.77 0.61
N GLY A 162 -21.34 2.47 -0.68
CA GLY A 162 -21.01 3.40 -1.76
C GLY A 162 -19.51 3.56 -2.03
N GLY A 163 -18.66 2.67 -1.51
CA GLY A 163 -17.19 2.78 -1.67
C GLY A 163 -16.74 2.83 -3.14
N VAL A 164 -17.35 2.04 -4.02
CA VAL A 164 -17.06 2.08 -5.47
C VAL A 164 -17.41 3.45 -6.06
N ALA A 165 -18.59 3.98 -5.77
CA ALA A 165 -19.01 5.29 -6.27
C ALA A 165 -18.11 6.42 -5.76
N ARG A 166 -17.66 6.35 -4.49
CA ARG A 166 -16.67 7.28 -3.93
C ARG A 166 -15.33 7.18 -4.65
N ALA A 167 -14.85 5.96 -4.89
CA ALA A 167 -13.61 5.74 -5.62
C ALA A 167 -13.69 6.30 -7.04
N GLU A 168 -14.77 6.04 -7.77
CA GLU A 168 -14.96 6.60 -9.12
C GLU A 168 -15.02 8.13 -9.11
N GLN A 169 -15.72 8.72 -8.14
CA GLN A 169 -15.81 10.17 -7.98
C GLN A 169 -14.43 10.78 -7.69
N TRP A 170 -13.65 10.18 -6.80
CA TRP A 170 -12.34 10.69 -6.42
C TRP A 170 -11.31 10.48 -7.53
N LEU A 171 -11.32 9.32 -8.20
CA LEU A 171 -10.43 9.03 -9.33
C LEU A 171 -10.81 9.83 -10.59
N GLY A 172 -12.05 10.31 -10.69
CA GLY A 172 -12.57 10.99 -11.89
C GLY A 172 -12.89 10.05 -13.05
N HIS A 173 -12.85 8.73 -12.83
CA HIS A 173 -13.05 7.69 -13.84
C HIS A 173 -13.92 6.57 -13.30
N ARG A 174 -14.72 5.96 -14.18
CA ARG A 174 -15.51 4.77 -13.85
C ARG A 174 -14.68 3.49 -13.98
N PHE A 175 -14.94 2.52 -13.11
CA PHE A 175 -14.39 1.18 -13.26
C PHE A 175 -14.91 0.55 -14.55
N GLU A 176 -14.01 -0.02 -15.34
CA GLU A 176 -14.37 -0.88 -16.46
C GLU A 176 -14.15 -2.34 -16.14
N PHE A 177 -14.93 -3.21 -16.78
CA PHE A 177 -14.69 -4.64 -16.76
C PHE A 177 -13.56 -4.99 -17.71
N VAL A 178 -12.51 -5.60 -17.19
CA VAL A 178 -11.33 -6.01 -17.97
C VAL A 178 -11.47 -7.44 -18.49
N GLY A 179 -12.05 -8.32 -17.68
CA GLY A 179 -12.20 -9.72 -18.05
C GLY A 179 -12.43 -10.65 -16.88
N LEU A 180 -12.55 -11.93 -17.22
CA LEU A 180 -12.73 -13.04 -16.28
C LEU A 180 -11.38 -13.68 -15.95
N GLY A 181 -11.24 -14.17 -14.71
CA GLY A 181 -10.10 -14.97 -14.29
C GLY A 181 -8.76 -14.22 -14.27
N ARG A 182 -7.69 -14.97 -13.98
CA ARG A 182 -6.32 -14.45 -13.86
C ARG A 182 -5.80 -13.80 -15.15
N ARG A 183 -6.29 -14.23 -16.32
CA ARG A 183 -5.85 -13.67 -17.62
C ARG A 183 -6.20 -12.19 -17.78
N ALA A 184 -7.18 -11.68 -17.03
CA ALA A 184 -7.54 -10.27 -17.05
C ALA A 184 -6.43 -9.34 -16.50
N PHE A 185 -5.44 -9.85 -15.78
CA PHE A 185 -4.30 -9.04 -15.33
C PHE A 185 -3.29 -8.72 -16.44
N VAL A 186 -3.25 -9.52 -17.51
CA VAL A 186 -2.35 -9.29 -18.65
C VAL A 186 -2.62 -7.94 -19.34
N PRO A 187 -3.85 -7.62 -19.78
CA PRO A 187 -4.13 -6.31 -20.38
C PRO A 187 -3.94 -5.15 -19.40
N VAL A 188 -4.13 -5.34 -18.08
CA VAL A 188 -3.82 -4.31 -17.08
C VAL A 188 -2.32 -4.00 -17.07
N ALA A 189 -1.47 -5.02 -16.99
CA ALA A 189 -0.02 -4.87 -17.00
C ALA A 189 0.47 -4.20 -18.30
N GLN A 190 -0.08 -4.60 -19.45
CA GLN A 190 0.27 -4.01 -20.74
C GLN A 190 -0.05 -2.51 -20.79
N ARG A 191 -1.23 -2.09 -20.32
CA ARG A 191 -1.60 -0.67 -20.32
C ARG A 191 -0.73 0.15 -19.37
N LEU A 192 -0.43 -0.37 -18.18
CA LEU A 192 0.51 0.28 -17.25
C LEU A 192 1.91 0.36 -17.86
N GLN A 193 2.37 -0.68 -18.56
CA GLN A 193 3.66 -0.66 -19.25
C GLN A 193 3.70 0.45 -20.31
N SER A 194 2.65 0.56 -21.13
CA SER A 194 2.51 1.62 -22.14
C SER A 194 2.38 3.01 -21.54
N GLY A 195 1.75 3.13 -20.36
CA GLY A 195 1.64 4.38 -19.61
C GLY A 195 2.95 4.87 -19.01
N GLY A 196 3.96 4.00 -18.90
CA GLY A 196 5.27 4.32 -18.35
C GLY A 196 5.24 4.62 -16.84
N HIS A 197 6.38 5.06 -16.32
CA HIS A 197 6.54 5.35 -14.89
C HIS A 197 5.50 6.35 -14.39
N GLY A 198 4.95 6.06 -13.20
CA GLY A 198 3.94 6.88 -12.54
C GLY A 198 2.51 6.53 -12.95
N SER A 199 2.31 5.74 -14.01
CA SER A 199 1.00 5.15 -14.30
C SER A 199 0.56 4.20 -13.18
N SER A 200 -0.74 4.19 -12.91
CA SER A 200 -1.31 3.46 -11.78
C SER A 200 -2.70 2.93 -12.09
N ALA A 201 -3.09 1.89 -11.36
CA ALA A 201 -4.40 1.28 -11.45
C ALA A 201 -4.98 1.06 -10.06
N VAL A 202 -6.29 1.30 -9.94
CA VAL A 202 -7.12 0.76 -8.87
C VAL A 202 -7.90 -0.40 -9.45
N LEU A 203 -7.76 -1.58 -8.86
CA LEU A 203 -8.44 -2.80 -9.27
C LEU A 203 -9.49 -3.19 -8.25
N ILE A 204 -10.59 -3.77 -8.74
CA ILE A 204 -11.57 -4.50 -7.94
C ILE A 204 -11.67 -5.91 -8.50
N THR A 205 -11.39 -6.91 -7.68
CA THR A 205 -11.58 -8.33 -8.04
C THR A 205 -12.80 -8.88 -7.35
N ARG A 206 -13.52 -9.80 -8.01
CA ARG A 206 -14.60 -10.60 -7.40
C ARG A 206 -14.14 -12.03 -7.18
N TRP A 207 -14.63 -12.66 -6.12
CA TRP A 207 -14.29 -14.05 -5.80
C TRP A 207 -15.44 -15.00 -6.10
N PRO A 208 -15.15 -16.30 -6.36
CA PRO A 208 -16.20 -17.30 -6.56
C PRO A 208 -17.13 -17.47 -5.36
N SER A 209 -16.58 -17.37 -4.13
CA SER A 209 -17.33 -17.48 -2.88
C SER A 209 -18.18 -16.25 -2.56
N GLY A 210 -18.22 -15.25 -3.45
CA GLY A 210 -18.84 -13.96 -3.20
C GLY A 210 -17.86 -12.94 -2.60
N GLY A 211 -18.30 -11.68 -2.59
CA GLY A 211 -17.48 -10.53 -2.17
C GLY A 211 -16.58 -9.98 -3.27
N SER A 212 -15.87 -8.92 -2.91
CA SER A 212 -14.91 -8.22 -3.77
C SER A 212 -13.79 -7.60 -2.96
N HIS A 213 -12.63 -7.41 -3.58
CA HIS A 213 -11.47 -6.80 -2.94
C HIS A 213 -10.85 -5.71 -3.82
N ALA A 214 -10.47 -4.59 -3.20
CA ALA A 214 -9.87 -3.45 -3.88
C ALA A 214 -8.37 -3.32 -3.54
N TRP A 215 -7.56 -3.04 -4.55
CA TRP A 215 -6.10 -3.10 -4.49
C TRP A 215 -5.50 -2.38 -5.71
N ASN A 216 -4.18 -2.38 -5.87
CA ASN A 216 -3.52 -1.54 -6.87
C ASN A 216 -2.50 -2.29 -7.73
N ALA A 217 -2.15 -1.65 -8.85
CA ALA A 217 -0.92 -1.91 -9.58
C ALA A 217 -0.32 -0.58 -10.04
N VAL A 218 1.00 -0.46 -10.06
CA VAL A 218 1.71 0.76 -10.48
C VAL A 218 2.87 0.41 -11.40
N ASN A 219 3.27 1.35 -12.25
CA ASN A 219 4.50 1.26 -13.01
C ASN A 219 5.61 2.07 -12.30
N ALA A 220 6.52 1.35 -11.65
CA ALA A 220 7.70 1.91 -11.00
C ALA A 220 8.92 1.70 -11.91
N ALA A 221 9.41 2.78 -12.54
CA ALA A 221 10.57 2.77 -13.43
C ALA A 221 10.54 1.66 -14.52
N GLY A 222 9.37 1.38 -15.09
CA GLY A 222 9.20 0.38 -16.14
C GLY A 222 8.82 -1.02 -15.64
N GLU A 223 8.73 -1.24 -14.33
CA GLU A 223 8.31 -2.50 -13.73
C GLU A 223 6.91 -2.38 -13.12
N ILE A 224 6.07 -3.38 -13.37
CA ILE A 224 4.69 -3.42 -12.86
C ILE A 224 4.68 -4.08 -11.48
N LEU A 225 4.35 -3.28 -10.47
CA LEU A 225 4.25 -3.73 -9.10
C LEU A 225 2.79 -3.80 -8.68
N TRP A 226 2.40 -4.95 -8.14
CA TRP A 226 1.07 -5.27 -7.65
C TRP A 226 1.04 -5.07 -6.14
N ILE A 227 0.07 -4.29 -5.65
CA ILE A 227 0.04 -3.83 -4.26
C ILE A 227 -1.31 -4.18 -3.64
N ASP A 228 -1.30 -4.98 -2.59
CA ASP A 228 -2.42 -5.16 -1.66
C ASP A 228 -2.05 -4.53 -0.32
N ALA A 229 -2.26 -3.22 -0.22
CA ALA A 229 -1.94 -2.44 0.95
C ALA A 229 -2.83 -2.76 2.17
N GLN A 230 -4.03 -3.37 1.97
CA GLN A 230 -4.82 -3.85 3.10
C GLN A 230 -4.07 -4.97 3.85
N ARG A 231 -3.33 -5.80 3.11
CA ARG A 231 -2.49 -6.88 3.64
C ARG A 231 -1.02 -6.47 3.84
N GLY A 232 -0.65 -5.22 3.52
CA GLY A 232 0.74 -4.76 3.53
C GLY A 232 1.65 -5.55 2.58
N HIS A 233 1.11 -6.02 1.46
CA HIS A 233 1.81 -6.91 0.53
C HIS A 233 2.04 -6.24 -0.82
N MET A 234 3.22 -6.48 -1.40
CA MET A 234 3.56 -6.12 -2.76
C MET A 234 4.21 -7.30 -3.48
N SER A 235 4.07 -7.36 -4.80
CA SER A 235 4.56 -8.46 -5.63
C SER A 235 4.82 -8.00 -7.07
N VAL A 236 5.74 -8.68 -7.77
CA VAL A 236 5.99 -8.50 -9.21
C VAL A 236 4.99 -9.28 -10.09
N GLU A 237 4.24 -10.21 -9.48
CA GLU A 237 3.14 -10.92 -10.11
C GLU A 237 1.80 -10.63 -9.43
N PRO A 238 0.67 -10.71 -10.15
CA PRO A 238 -0.66 -10.58 -9.54
C PRO A 238 -0.86 -11.64 -8.44
N PRO A 239 -1.19 -11.26 -7.20
CA PRO A 239 -1.27 -12.17 -6.05
C PRO A 239 -2.51 -13.08 -6.06
N TYR A 240 -3.56 -12.77 -6.85
CA TYR A 240 -4.79 -13.57 -6.87
C TYR A 240 -4.84 -14.54 -8.04
N ALA A 241 -4.85 -15.84 -7.75
CA ALA A 241 -4.94 -16.89 -8.76
C ALA A 241 -6.38 -17.16 -9.22
N VAL A 242 -7.36 -17.02 -8.32
CA VAL A 242 -8.76 -17.39 -8.57
C VAL A 242 -9.67 -16.18 -8.35
N VAL A 243 -10.14 -15.59 -9.45
CA VAL A 243 -11.09 -14.47 -9.46
C VAL A 243 -12.16 -14.71 -10.52
N THR A 244 -13.39 -14.27 -10.27
CA THR A 244 -14.50 -14.40 -11.24
C THR A 244 -14.60 -13.19 -12.16
N GLY A 245 -14.05 -12.04 -11.78
CA GLY A 245 -14.01 -10.85 -12.61
C GLY A 245 -13.02 -9.83 -12.09
N VAL A 246 -12.45 -9.07 -13.02
CA VAL A 246 -11.53 -7.96 -12.73
C VAL A 246 -12.10 -6.69 -13.32
N PHE A 247 -12.17 -5.66 -12.49
CA PHE A 247 -12.55 -4.31 -12.86
C PHE A 247 -11.41 -3.36 -12.54
N CYS A 248 -11.20 -2.31 -13.33
CA CYS A 248 -10.16 -1.34 -13.03
C CYS A 248 -10.50 0.09 -13.45
N VAL A 249 -9.82 1.03 -12.79
CA VAL A 249 -9.49 2.34 -13.35
C VAL A 249 -7.98 2.32 -13.57
N ILE A 250 -7.52 2.61 -14.79
CA ILE A 250 -6.09 2.69 -15.13
C ILE A 250 -5.84 4.09 -15.68
N VAL A 251 -4.84 4.77 -15.11
CA VAL A 251 -4.47 6.13 -15.52
C VAL A 251 -2.96 6.24 -15.71
N ASP A 252 -2.55 7.14 -16.60
CA ASP A 252 -1.18 7.61 -16.64
C ASP A 252 -0.87 8.54 -15.45
N ARG A 253 0.38 8.98 -15.36
CA ARG A 253 0.83 9.86 -14.28
C ARG A 253 0.17 11.25 -14.29
N GLN A 254 -0.47 11.65 -15.40
CA GLN A 254 -1.25 12.89 -15.51
C GLN A 254 -2.73 12.70 -15.14
N GLY A 255 -3.16 11.49 -14.77
CA GLY A 255 -4.54 11.15 -14.44
C GLY A 255 -5.42 10.91 -15.68
N ARG A 256 -4.83 10.76 -16.86
CA ARG A 256 -5.57 10.44 -18.09
C ARG A 256 -5.75 8.93 -18.21
N ARG A 257 -6.91 8.50 -18.67
CA ARG A 257 -7.24 7.08 -18.80
C ARG A 257 -6.37 6.37 -19.84
N LEU A 258 -6.00 5.12 -19.56
CA LEU A 258 -5.24 4.21 -20.43
C LEU A 258 -6.08 3.03 -20.94
#